data_AF-B1C919-F1
#
_entry.id   AF-B1C919-F1
#
_cell.length_a   1.000
_cell.length_b   1.000
_cell.length_c   1.000
_cell.angle_alpha   90.00
_cell.angle_beta   90.00
_cell.angle_gamma   90.00
#
_symmetry.space_group_name_H-M   'P 1'
#
loop_
_entity.id
_entity.type
_entity.pdbx_description
1 polymer ?
#
loop_
_entity_poly.entity_id
_entity_poly.type
_entity_poly.pdbx_seq_one_letter_code
_entity_poly.pdbx_strand_id
1 'polypeptide(L)'
;MNKKSKGYNYLTISAIIDVILALASLILVVILQKESSSELYQSIGISAKEGLLGLVGFYILLILHAINAAVAFMTRNKPEAWKTPYILGTIMVVLVFLTTNWSVMNIINVVIPLIPPCLMISGAIMNKKQMQEQ
;
A
#
# COMPACT_ATOMS: atom_id res chain seq x y z
N MET A 1 -11.54 -26.35 17.21
CA MET A 1 -10.30 -25.57 17.01
C MET A 1 -10.57 -24.46 16.01
N ASN A 2 -10.42 -23.19 16.39
CA ASN A 2 -10.46 -22.08 15.44
C ASN A 2 -9.23 -22.17 14.54
N LYS A 3 -9.37 -22.77 13.35
CA LYS A 3 -8.28 -22.83 12.37
C LYS A 3 -7.96 -21.39 11.95
N LYS A 4 -6.76 -20.89 12.28
CA LYS A 4 -6.25 -19.64 11.72
C LYS A 4 -6.29 -19.71 10.19
N SER A 5 -6.58 -18.58 9.53
CA SER A 5 -6.58 -18.53 8.07
C SER A 5 -5.17 -18.81 7.52
N LYS A 6 -5.05 -19.56 6.42
CA LYS A 6 -3.76 -19.86 5.77
C LYS A 6 -3.03 -18.58 5.33
N GLY A 7 -3.79 -17.55 4.95
CA GLY A 7 -3.28 -16.23 4.57
C GLY A 7 -2.98 -15.29 5.74
N TYR A 8 -3.15 -15.71 7.00
CA TYR A 8 -3.00 -14.86 8.18
C TYR A 8 -1.67 -14.10 8.22
N ASN A 9 -0.55 -14.81 7.97
CA ASN A 9 0.78 -14.21 8.03
C ASN A 9 0.96 -13.15 6.94
N TYR A 10 0.54 -13.43 5.71
CA TYR A 10 0.63 -12.50 4.59
C TYR A 10 -0.19 -11.23 4.83
N LEU A 11 -1.44 -11.37 5.28
CA LEU A 11 -2.29 -10.22 5.60
C LEU A 11 -1.74 -9.42 6.78
N THR A 12 -1.16 -10.08 7.79
CA THR A 12 -0.55 -9.39 8.93
C THR A 12 0.71 -8.61 8.52
N ILE A 13 1.59 -9.22 7.71
CA ILE A 13 2.81 -8.56 7.23
C ILE A 13 2.44 -7.38 6.31
N SER A 14 1.49 -7.57 5.39
CA SER A 14 0.95 -6.47 4.56
C SER A 14 0.55 -5.28 5.43
N ALA A 15 -0.26 -5.52 6.47
CA ALA A 15 -0.76 -4.45 7.32
C ALA A 15 0.35 -3.73 8.09
N ILE A 16 1.36 -4.45 8.58
CA ILE A 16 2.50 -3.86 9.27
C ILE A 16 3.31 -2.97 8.32
N ILE A 17 3.58 -3.44 7.10
CA ILE A 17 4.34 -2.66 6.12
C ILE A 17 3.55 -1.42 5.70
N ASP A 18 2.24 -1.53 5.45
CA ASP A 18 1.38 -0.37 5.15
C ASP A 18 1.43 0.69 6.26
N VAL A 19 1.38 0.28 7.53
CA VAL A 19 1.49 1.22 8.67
C VAL A 19 2.85 1.90 8.69
N ILE A 20 3.93 1.15 8.48
CA ILE A 20 5.30 1.71 8.42
C ILE A 20 5.42 2.71 7.28
N LEU A 21 4.91 2.37 6.09
CA LEU A 21 4.93 3.26 4.92
C LEU A 21 4.11 4.53 5.15
N ALA A 22 2.93 4.40 5.75
CA ALA A 22 2.10 5.55 6.06
C ALA A 22 2.76 6.48 7.09
N LEU A 23 3.38 5.93 8.14
CA LEU A 23 4.10 6.72 9.15
C LEU A 23 5.34 7.40 8.56
N ALA A 24 6.16 6.69 7.79
CA ALA A 24 7.34 7.26 7.14
C ALA A 24 6.96 8.39 6.16
N SER A 25 5.89 8.19 5.39
CA SER A 25 5.35 9.19 4.47
C SER A 25 4.79 10.41 5.20
N LEU A 26 4.14 10.23 6.36
CA LEU A 26 3.67 11.34 7.18
C LEU A 26 4.84 12.16 7.75
N ILE A 27 5.90 11.50 8.21
CA ILE A 27 7.12 12.17 8.68
C ILE A 27 7.74 12.99 7.54
N LEU A 28 7.83 12.42 6.34
CA LEU A 28 8.35 13.09 5.16
C LEU A 28 7.54 14.36 4.82
N VAL A 29 6.21 14.30 4.92
CA VAL A 29 5.33 15.48 4.75
C VAL A 29 5.63 16.58 5.77
N VAL A 30 5.82 16.22 7.05
CA VAL A 30 6.15 17.21 8.10
C VAL A 30 7.50 17.88 7.82
N ILE A 31 8.49 17.13 7.34
CA ILE A 31 9.79 17.67 6.95
C ILE A 31 9.63 18.63 5.76
N LEU A 32 8.88 18.22 4.72
CA LEU A 32 8.61 19.04 3.52
C LEU A 32 7.84 20.33 3.82
N GLN A 33 6.94 20.32 4.81
CA GLN A 33 6.24 21.54 5.24
C GLN A 33 7.15 22.49 6.01
N LYS A 34 8.18 21.97 6.68
CA LYS A 34 9.14 22.76 7.46
C LYS A 34 10.27 23.33 6.59
N GLU A 35 10.66 22.60 5.54
CA GLU A 35 11.64 23.05 4.56
C GLU A 35 10.91 23.61 3.33
N SER A 36 10.73 24.93 3.25
CA SER A 36 10.14 25.61 2.08
C SER A 36 11.05 25.60 0.84
N SER A 37 11.96 24.62 0.71
CA SER A 37 12.94 24.56 -0.37
C SER A 37 12.38 23.74 -1.54
N SER A 38 12.49 24.29 -2.75
CA SER A 38 12.09 23.61 -3.99
C SER A 38 12.91 22.35 -4.29
N GLU A 39 14.07 22.19 -3.63
CA GLU A 39 15.00 21.08 -3.80
C GLU A 39 14.48 19.78 -3.17
N LEU A 40 13.74 19.86 -2.05
CA LEU A 40 13.18 18.68 -1.39
C LEU A 40 11.95 18.11 -2.12
N TYR A 41 11.19 18.95 -2.83
CA TYR A 41 10.11 18.48 -3.73
C TYR A 41 10.68 17.71 -4.94
N GLN A 42 11.82 18.17 -5.47
CA GLN A 42 12.51 17.46 -6.54
C GLN A 42 13.09 16.11 -6.09
N SER A 43 13.57 16.00 -4.83
CA SER A 43 14.16 14.75 -4.32
C SER A 43 13.15 13.61 -4.13
N ILE A 44 11.87 13.95 -3.93
CA ILE A 44 10.74 13.01 -3.91
C ILE A 44 10.06 12.85 -5.28
N GLY A 45 10.62 13.46 -6.34
CA GLY A 45 10.13 13.33 -7.71
C GLY A 45 8.91 14.19 -8.07
N ILE A 46 8.55 15.17 -7.23
CA ILE A 46 7.44 16.10 -7.50
C ILE A 46 8.00 17.35 -8.18
N SER A 47 7.66 17.56 -9.46
CA SER A 47 8.08 18.78 -10.15
C SER A 47 7.39 20.02 -9.54
N ALA A 48 8.11 21.14 -9.44
CA ALA A 48 7.54 22.39 -8.93
C ALA A 48 6.31 22.89 -9.72
N LYS A 49 6.17 22.48 -11.00
CA LYS A 49 4.99 22.77 -11.84
C LYS A 49 3.78 21.87 -11.54
N GLU A 50 4.02 20.68 -11.00
CA GLU A 50 2.98 19.72 -10.62
C GLU A 50 2.74 19.69 -9.11
N GLY A 51 3.46 20.54 -8.35
CA GLY A 51 3.57 20.50 -6.90
C GLY A 51 2.29 20.16 -6.16
N LEU A 52 1.19 20.84 -6.47
CA LEU A 52 -0.10 20.62 -5.83
C LEU A 52 -0.77 19.29 -6.23
N LEU A 53 -0.74 18.94 -7.51
CA LEU A 53 -1.33 17.70 -8.04
C LEU A 53 -0.54 16.46 -7.60
N GLY A 54 0.80 16.55 -7.59
CA GLY A 54 1.68 15.49 -7.09
C GLY A 54 1.51 15.26 -5.59
N LEU A 55 1.41 16.33 -4.79
CA LEU A 55 1.10 16.24 -3.36
C LEU A 55 -0.26 15.58 -3.11
N VAL A 56 -1.30 15.97 -3.85
CA VAL A 56 -2.64 15.37 -3.72
C VAL A 56 -2.61 13.87 -4.06
N GLY A 57 -1.93 13.49 -5.15
CA GLY A 57 -1.74 12.07 -5.51
C GLY A 57 -1.02 11.27 -4.42
N PHE A 58 0.02 11.86 -3.82
CA PHE A 58 0.76 11.27 -2.71
C PHE A 58 -0.14 11.03 -1.47
N TYR A 59 -0.97 11.99 -1.09
CA TYR A 59 -1.92 11.82 0.02
C TYR A 59 -2.98 10.76 -0.26
N ILE A 60 -3.46 10.66 -1.51
CA ILE A 60 -4.43 9.61 -1.88
C ILE A 60 -3.80 8.23 -1.72
N LEU A 61 -2.54 8.05 -2.15
CA LEU A 61 -1.81 6.80 -1.94
C LEU A 61 -1.63 6.47 -0.45
N LEU A 62 -1.28 7.47 0.37
CA LEU A 62 -1.18 7.33 1.83
C LEU A 62 -2.47 6.81 2.45
N ILE A 63 -3.61 7.41 2.09
CA ILE A 63 -4.94 7.00 2.59
C ILE A 63 -5.25 5.58 2.15
N LEU A 64 -4.95 5.22 0.90
CA LEU A 64 -5.16 3.85 0.40
C LEU A 64 -4.33 2.83 1.17
N HIS A 65 -3.07 3.12 1.49
CA HIS A 65 -2.24 2.26 2.35
C HIS A 65 -2.84 2.09 3.76
N ALA A 66 -3.37 3.16 4.36
CA ALA A 66 -4.05 3.07 5.66
C ALA A 66 -5.31 2.18 5.60
N ILE A 67 -6.12 2.32 4.54
CA ILE A 67 -7.28 1.45 4.30
C ILE A 67 -6.85 0.00 4.09
N ASN A 68 -5.76 -0.23 3.35
CA ASN A 68 -5.19 -1.54 3.11
C ASN A 68 -4.78 -2.24 4.41
N ALA A 69 -4.09 -1.53 5.29
CA ALA A 69 -3.73 -2.02 6.62
C ALA A 69 -4.97 -2.42 7.44
N ALA A 70 -5.99 -1.54 7.46
CA ALA A 70 -7.21 -1.79 8.20
C ALA A 70 -7.94 -3.03 7.68
N VAL A 71 -8.12 -3.16 6.36
CA VAL A 71 -8.77 -4.32 5.75
C VAL A 71 -7.99 -5.60 6.02
N ALA A 72 -6.66 -5.57 5.89
CA ALA A 72 -5.83 -6.72 6.17
C ALA A 72 -5.92 -7.17 7.65
N PHE A 73 -5.92 -6.24 8.61
CA PHE A 73 -6.12 -6.56 10.03
C PHE A 73 -7.51 -7.09 10.36
N MET A 74 -8.56 -6.55 9.74
CA MET A 74 -9.95 -6.98 9.96
C MET A 74 -10.24 -8.37 9.37
N THR A 75 -9.55 -8.73 8.28
CA THR A 75 -9.83 -9.95 7.51
C THR A 75 -8.86 -11.10 7.78
N ARG A 76 -7.71 -10.86 8.43
CA ARG A 76 -6.68 -11.91 8.68
C ARG A 76 -7.18 -13.17 9.40
N ASN A 77 -8.23 -13.08 10.21
CA ASN A 77 -8.80 -14.22 10.93
C ASN A 77 -10.07 -14.81 10.28
N LYS A 78 -10.51 -14.23 9.15
CA LYS A 78 -11.78 -14.52 8.49
C LYS A 78 -11.50 -15.02 7.07
N PRO A 79 -11.23 -16.33 6.88
CA PRO A 79 -10.93 -16.87 5.56
C PRO A 79 -12.04 -16.58 4.55
N GLU A 80 -13.30 -16.51 4.98
CA GLU A 80 -14.49 -16.15 4.19
C GLU A 80 -14.46 -14.73 3.62
N ALA A 81 -13.73 -13.82 4.26
CA ALA A 81 -13.64 -12.43 3.86
C ALA A 81 -12.54 -12.19 2.80
N TRP A 82 -12.05 -13.22 2.10
CA TRP A 82 -10.94 -13.12 1.14
C TRP A 82 -11.19 -12.17 -0.05
N LYS A 83 -12.45 -11.91 -0.41
CA LYS A 83 -12.79 -11.07 -1.58
C LYS A 83 -12.32 -9.63 -1.40
N THR A 84 -12.56 -9.05 -0.23
CA THR A 84 -12.22 -7.66 0.08
C THR A 84 -10.71 -7.37 -0.05
N PRO A 85 -9.80 -8.12 0.60
CA PRO A 85 -8.36 -7.91 0.44
C PRO A 85 -7.88 -8.21 -0.99
N TYR A 86 -8.49 -9.18 -1.69
CA TYR A 86 -8.12 -9.45 -3.08
C TYR A 86 -8.44 -8.27 -4.01
N ILE A 87 -9.68 -7.74 -3.93
CA ILE A 87 -10.15 -6.62 -4.77
C ILE A 87 -9.35 -5.36 -4.44
N LEU A 88 -9.21 -5.02 -3.15
CA LEU A 88 -8.48 -3.82 -2.74
C LEU A 88 -7.01 -3.87 -3.16
N GLY A 89 -6.32 -4.99 -2.90
CA GLY A 89 -4.93 -5.15 -3.31
C GLY A 89 -4.77 -5.05 -4.83
N THR A 90 -5.68 -5.63 -5.62
CA THR A 90 -5.63 -5.52 -7.09
C THR A 90 -5.82 -4.07 -7.57
N ILE A 91 -6.78 -3.34 -7.01
CA ILE A 91 -7.00 -1.92 -7.32
C ILE A 91 -5.75 -1.10 -7.00
N MET A 92 -5.13 -1.34 -5.84
CA MET A 92 -3.91 -0.63 -5.46
C MET A 92 -2.73 -0.93 -6.40
N VAL A 93 -2.53 -2.19 -6.80
CA VAL A 93 -1.49 -2.54 -7.79
C VAL A 93 -1.73 -1.79 -9.10
N VAL A 94 -2.98 -1.79 -9.60
CA VAL A 94 -3.34 -1.07 -10.84
C VAL A 94 -3.12 0.43 -10.69
N LEU A 95 -3.53 1.03 -9.57
CA LEU A 95 -3.35 2.45 -9.31
C LEU A 95 -1.87 2.84 -9.27
N VAL A 96 -1.04 2.10 -8.54
CA VAL A 96 0.41 2.36 -8.52
C VAL A 96 1.00 2.21 -9.92
N PHE A 97 0.57 1.22 -10.70
CA PHE A 97 1.05 1.01 -12.06
C PHE A 97 0.68 2.16 -13.01
N LEU A 98 -0.54 2.69 -12.92
CA LEU A 98 -1.04 3.77 -13.77
C LEU A 98 -0.53 5.16 -13.36
N THR A 99 -0.25 5.37 -12.06
CA THR A 99 0.13 6.69 -11.54
C THR A 99 1.64 6.89 -11.48
N THR A 100 2.43 5.82 -11.65
CA THR A 100 3.88 5.93 -11.49
C THR A 100 4.62 6.01 -12.81
N ASN A 101 5.56 6.96 -12.90
CA ASN A 101 6.49 7.06 -14.01
C ASN A 101 7.61 6.01 -13.86
N TRP A 102 7.58 4.97 -14.70
CA TRP A 102 8.46 3.80 -14.70
C TRP A 102 9.90 4.06 -15.21
N SER A 103 10.37 5.30 -15.18
CA SER A 103 11.78 5.60 -15.48
C SER A 103 12.72 4.90 -14.49
N VAL A 104 13.94 4.57 -14.94
CA VAL A 104 14.94 3.81 -14.14
C VAL A 104 15.24 4.47 -12.79
N MET A 105 15.22 5.80 -12.70
CA MET A 105 15.44 6.54 -11.44
C MET A 105 14.30 6.38 -10.42
N ASN A 106 13.10 6.02 -10.86
CA ASN A 106 11.92 5.93 -9.98
C ASN A 106 11.61 4.52 -9.51
N ILE A 107 12.22 3.47 -10.09
CA ILE A 107 11.89 2.05 -9.84
C ILE A 107 11.87 1.73 -8.34
N ILE A 108 12.87 2.19 -7.57
CA ILE A 108 12.94 1.95 -6.13
C ILE A 108 11.76 2.60 -5.39
N ASN A 109 11.37 3.81 -5.80
CA ASN A 109 10.23 4.55 -5.25
C ASN A 109 8.88 3.91 -5.65
N VAL A 110 8.81 3.16 -6.76
CA VAL A 110 7.60 2.45 -7.21
C VAL A 110 7.44 1.08 -6.55
N VAL A 111 8.55 0.38 -6.33
CA VAL A 111 8.54 -1.02 -5.87
C VAL A 111 8.12 -1.13 -4.42
N ILE A 112 8.54 -0.18 -3.57
CA ILE A 112 8.25 -0.20 -2.13
C ILE A 112 6.73 -0.12 -1.85
N PRO A 113 5.96 0.82 -2.45
CA PRO A 113 4.49 0.85 -2.32
C PRO A 113 3.76 -0.37 -2.88
N LEU A 114 4.37 -1.15 -3.77
CA LEU A 114 3.73 -2.36 -4.33
C LEU A 114 3.78 -3.58 -3.40
N ILE A 115 4.68 -3.58 -2.40
CA ILE A 115 4.87 -4.73 -1.51
C ILE A 115 3.60 -5.07 -0.72
N PRO A 116 2.95 -4.13 0.01
CA PRO A 116 1.75 -4.45 0.77
C PRO A 116 0.60 -5.03 -0.08
N PRO A 117 0.14 -4.40 -1.18
CA PRO A 117 -0.99 -4.94 -1.92
C PRO A 117 -0.69 -6.31 -2.55
N CYS A 118 0.57 -6.60 -2.93
CA CYS A 118 0.96 -7.93 -3.40
C CYS A 118 0.89 -9.01 -2.30
N LEU A 119 1.33 -8.69 -1.09
CA LEU A 119 1.19 -9.58 0.07
C LEU A 119 -0.29 -9.80 0.41
N MET A 120 -1.10 -8.74 0.30
CA MET A 120 -2.53 -8.81 0.56
C MET A 120 -3.26 -9.73 -0.42
N ILE A 121 -2.97 -9.60 -1.72
CA ILE A 121 -3.48 -10.50 -2.78
C ILE A 121 -3.06 -11.94 -2.49
N SER A 122 -1.78 -12.16 -2.15
CA SER A 122 -1.26 -13.50 -1.85
C SER A 122 -1.97 -14.15 -0.66
N GLY A 123 -2.17 -13.39 0.43
CA GLY A 123 -2.92 -13.85 1.60
C GLY A 123 -4.39 -14.15 1.27
N ALA A 124 -5.03 -13.31 0.45
CA ALA A 124 -6.40 -13.52 0.00
C ALA A 124 -6.55 -14.79 -0.85
N ILE A 125 -5.63 -15.06 -1.77
CA ILE A 125 -5.62 -16.28 -2.59
C ILE A 125 -5.48 -17.53 -1.71
N MET A 126 -4.61 -17.49 -0.70
CA MET A 126 -4.47 -18.62 0.24
C MET A 126 -5.75 -18.87 1.03
N ASN A 127 -6.45 -17.82 1.47
CA ASN A 127 -7.73 -17.94 2.16
C ASN A 127 -8.83 -18.47 1.24
N LYS A 128 -8.88 -18.02 -0.03
CA LYS A 128 -9.80 -18.56 -1.04
C LYS A 128 -9.60 -20.07 -1.23
N LYS A 129 -8.34 -20.51 -1.40
CA LYS A 129 -8.01 -21.94 -1.55
C LYS A 129 -8.43 -22.75 -0.33
N GLN A 130 -8.15 -22.24 0.88
CA GLN A 130 -8.58 -22.89 2.12
C GLN A 130 -10.10 -23.11 2.17
N MET A 131 -10.91 -22.16 1.70
CA MET A 131 -12.37 -22.33 1.67
C MET A 131 -12.86 -23.37 0.66
N GLN A 132 -12.14 -23.56 -0.45
CA GLN A 132 -12.50 -24.55 -1.46
C GLN A 132 -12.16 -25.97 -1.03
N GLU A 133 -11.27 -26.11 -0.04
CA GLU A 133 -10.85 -27.39 0.56
C GLU A 133 -11.72 -27.81 1.77
N GLN A 134 -12.69 -26.98 2.19
CA GLN A 134 -13.61 -27.22 3.31
C GLN A 134 -15.01 -27.57 2.80
#